data_AF-A0A955PD99-F1
#
_entry.id   AF-A0A955PD99-F1
#
_cell.length_a   1.000
_cell.length_b   1.000
_cell.length_c   1.000
_cell.angle_alpha   90.00
_cell.angle_beta   90.00
_cell.angle_gamma   90.00
#
_symmetry.space_group_name_H-M   'P 1'
#
loop_
_entity.id
_entity.type
_entity.pdbx_description
1 polymer ?
#
loop_
_entity_poly.entity_id
_entity_poly.type
_entity_poly.pdbx_seq_one_letter_code
_entity_poly.pdbx_strand_id
1 'polypeptide(L)'
;GSPLPINLKYCDGGGCAGGSGVGLGPAFLDPYMFMSNSGDPGSLVVPAHELFHMIQFSYDAVKSDPAGAWVTEAQARAIQDLVCIDAGGVTCQNVDDDPTGIAPFYGQVNAYLGDTNRPINEISYTACLFWSYLCQEYGTNMSEPQLGLDFLEKFWDEADDDKDRDGIQVVDATLKNLNPSFSFKKAFKDFVIANYAKDLTGSSVPAKYQYVDETQPPGSYDPVALDVSENLSGMEQVGPMLSNVQKWGAVYHEVRPDSSVPYIQLDYSVDNGVPTFFCALAIKGGEIEMEIRDEGLNFEESFANNNYDAIAVVVAGLENDANFRFSINGTQPVVNILDPLTTRKAAVGNKDAPEKFLAKVEVLDPDSNPIEGIADSEFSFEIGPQTLNSGNIVTSSYVQGQYWFVIQAPTQTINTNYDFVASWSVLSDTETNAINYAMRSDTDNMLVIDRSGSMDNPMSKIADAKDAANLYVDSWREGDKIGVASFNCSADPTNLTLRDWNDTSRMSAHTAINGISAGGGTSIGNGLQKGLDQLIDSGDASHQWAVILLSDGNNTCDPNIQDFLDTYEARMDNGDQVPQVHTIAIGADANRP
;
A
#
# COMPACT_ATOMS: atom_id res chain seq x y z
N GLY A 1 -60.60 7.17 -1.24
CA GLY A 1 -60.14 7.89 -2.42
C GLY A 1 -61.03 7.54 -3.58
N SER A 2 -61.43 8.53 -4.38
CA SER A 2 -61.95 8.23 -5.72
C SER A 2 -60.85 7.56 -6.54
N PRO A 3 -61.16 6.56 -7.38
CA PRO A 3 -60.16 5.95 -8.27
C PRO A 3 -59.50 7.03 -9.13
N LEU A 4 -58.17 6.98 -9.26
CA LEU A 4 -57.41 7.81 -10.19
C LEU A 4 -57.93 7.54 -11.62
N PRO A 5 -58.44 8.55 -12.34
CA PRO A 5 -58.83 8.36 -13.72
C PRO A 5 -57.57 8.19 -14.59
N ILE A 6 -57.31 6.97 -15.06
CA ILE A 6 -56.33 6.73 -16.13
C ILE A 6 -56.93 7.29 -17.42
N ASN A 7 -56.51 8.50 -17.77
CA ASN A 7 -56.91 9.13 -19.03
C ASN A 7 -55.84 8.79 -20.08
N LEU A 8 -56.08 7.72 -20.86
CA LEU A 8 -55.22 7.34 -21.98
C LEU A 8 -55.26 8.43 -23.05
N LYS A 9 -54.22 9.26 -23.12
CA LYS A 9 -54.03 10.25 -24.19
C LYS A 9 -52.97 9.78 -25.18
N TYR A 10 -53.17 10.10 -26.45
CA TYR A 10 -52.17 9.87 -27.50
C TYR A 10 -51.00 10.84 -27.28
N CYS A 11 -49.79 10.30 -27.18
CA CYS A 11 -48.55 11.08 -27.10
C CYS A 11 -47.61 10.68 -28.24
N ASP A 12 -47.02 11.69 -28.86
CA ASP A 12 -46.10 11.51 -29.97
C ASP A 12 -44.74 11.07 -29.40
N GLY A 13 -44.39 9.78 -29.52
CA GLY A 13 -42.98 9.33 -29.45
C GLY A 13 -42.53 8.32 -28.37
N GLY A 14 -43.39 7.77 -27.50
CA GLY A 14 -42.93 6.73 -26.56
C GLY A 14 -43.83 6.47 -25.36
N GLY A 15 -44.15 7.52 -24.63
CA GLY A 15 -44.92 7.49 -23.39
C GLY A 15 -44.95 8.91 -22.82
N CYS A 16 -45.96 9.26 -22.02
CA CYS A 16 -45.98 10.54 -21.32
C CYS A 16 -46.84 10.48 -20.06
N ALA A 17 -46.30 10.96 -18.94
CA ALA A 17 -47.07 11.26 -17.74
C ALA A 17 -47.28 12.77 -17.60
N GLY A 18 -48.54 13.21 -17.44
CA GLY A 18 -48.80 14.65 -17.26
C GLY A 18 -50.19 14.97 -16.70
N GLY A 19 -50.22 15.54 -15.48
CA GLY A 19 -51.30 16.31 -14.84
C GLY A 19 -52.72 15.71 -14.72
N SER A 20 -53.04 14.64 -15.44
CA SER A 20 -54.38 14.02 -15.49
C SER A 20 -54.42 12.63 -16.15
N GLY A 21 -53.29 11.99 -16.48
CA GLY A 21 -53.28 10.64 -17.05
C GLY A 21 -51.90 10.17 -17.55
N VAL A 22 -51.87 8.93 -18.04
CA VAL A 22 -50.74 8.26 -18.69
C VAL A 22 -51.06 8.12 -20.17
N GLY A 23 -50.15 8.55 -21.05
CA GLY A 23 -50.23 8.33 -22.49
C GLY A 23 -49.23 7.29 -22.95
N LEU A 24 -49.65 6.38 -23.83
CA LEU A 24 -48.82 5.31 -24.37
C LEU A 24 -48.91 5.33 -25.90
N GLY A 25 -47.77 5.16 -26.57
CA GLY A 25 -47.76 4.99 -28.03
C GLY A 25 -48.36 3.64 -28.45
N PRO A 26 -48.84 3.49 -29.70
CA PRO A 26 -49.42 2.22 -30.18
C PRO A 26 -48.47 1.01 -30.09
N ALA A 27 -47.16 1.23 -30.19
CA ALA A 27 -46.13 0.20 -30.05
C ALA A 27 -46.04 -0.39 -28.61
N PHE A 28 -46.60 0.30 -27.61
CA PHE A 28 -46.58 -0.10 -26.20
C PHE A 28 -47.92 -0.73 -25.77
N LEU A 29 -48.77 -1.11 -26.73
CA LEU A 29 -50.07 -1.73 -26.50
C LEU A 29 -50.14 -3.18 -26.99
N ASP A 30 -49.00 -3.75 -27.45
CA ASP A 30 -48.94 -5.14 -27.88
C ASP A 30 -49.18 -6.09 -26.69
N PRO A 31 -49.90 -7.21 -26.88
CA PRO A 31 -50.35 -8.03 -25.78
C PRO A 31 -49.20 -8.82 -25.15
N TYR A 32 -48.84 -8.49 -23.90
CA TYR A 32 -48.06 -9.35 -23.04
C TYR A 32 -48.93 -10.47 -22.47
N MET A 33 -48.55 -11.74 -22.70
CA MET A 33 -49.30 -12.89 -22.20
C MET A 33 -48.79 -13.33 -20.83
N PHE A 34 -49.43 -12.80 -19.78
CA PHE A 34 -49.08 -13.04 -18.38
C PHE A 34 -48.93 -14.53 -18.02
N MET A 35 -49.88 -15.37 -18.44
CA MET A 35 -49.89 -16.80 -18.07
C MET A 35 -48.77 -17.62 -18.71
N SER A 36 -48.13 -17.11 -19.77
CA SER A 36 -47.10 -17.84 -20.53
C SER A 36 -45.74 -17.16 -20.55
N ASN A 37 -45.55 -16.07 -19.80
CA ASN A 37 -44.35 -15.22 -19.83
C ASN A 37 -43.86 -14.91 -21.24
N SER A 38 -44.77 -14.51 -22.12
CA SER A 38 -44.47 -14.43 -23.56
C SER A 38 -45.06 -13.19 -24.21
N GLY A 39 -44.30 -12.56 -25.10
CA GLY A 39 -44.60 -11.26 -25.70
C GLY A 39 -43.63 -10.20 -25.18
N ASP A 40 -43.79 -8.96 -25.63
CA ASP A 40 -42.94 -7.86 -25.19
C ASP A 40 -43.44 -7.30 -23.84
N PRO A 41 -42.62 -7.35 -22.77
CA PRO A 41 -43.00 -6.82 -21.45
C PRO A 41 -43.09 -5.29 -21.41
N GLY A 42 -42.62 -4.59 -22.46
CA GLY A 42 -42.73 -3.14 -22.64
C GLY A 42 -44.14 -2.60 -22.45
N SER A 43 -45.18 -3.37 -22.79
CA SER A 43 -46.58 -2.97 -22.57
C SER A 43 -47.00 -2.93 -21.09
N LEU A 44 -46.17 -3.44 -20.19
CA LEU A 44 -46.34 -3.36 -18.73
C LEU A 44 -45.31 -2.41 -18.09
N VAL A 45 -44.03 -2.58 -18.40
CA VAL A 45 -42.94 -1.85 -17.72
C VAL A 45 -42.93 -0.37 -18.09
N VAL A 46 -43.32 -0.01 -19.32
CA VAL A 46 -43.43 1.41 -19.74
C VAL A 46 -44.59 2.12 -19.04
N PRO A 47 -45.82 1.58 -18.95
CA PRO A 47 -46.83 2.21 -18.11
C PRO A 47 -46.42 2.35 -16.63
N ALA A 48 -45.67 1.39 -16.07
CA ALA A 48 -45.15 1.50 -14.70
C ALA A 48 -44.14 2.65 -14.55
N HIS A 49 -43.21 2.77 -15.50
CA HIS A 49 -42.28 3.90 -15.64
C HIS A 49 -43.00 5.25 -15.65
N GLU A 50 -44.01 5.39 -16.52
CA GLU A 50 -44.79 6.62 -16.62
C GLU A 50 -45.61 6.90 -15.36
N LEU A 51 -46.14 5.86 -14.70
CA LEU A 51 -46.86 6.03 -13.44
C LEU A 51 -45.91 6.54 -12.34
N PHE A 52 -44.66 6.10 -12.33
CA PHE A 52 -43.66 6.57 -11.36
C PHE A 52 -43.33 8.04 -11.53
N HIS A 53 -43.27 8.54 -12.77
CA HIS A 53 -43.16 9.98 -13.02
C HIS A 53 -44.29 10.79 -12.35
N MET A 54 -45.50 10.24 -12.21
CA MET A 54 -46.57 10.93 -11.46
C MET A 54 -46.23 11.12 -9.98
N ILE A 55 -45.51 10.16 -9.38
CA ILE A 55 -45.03 10.26 -8.00
C ILE A 55 -43.96 11.35 -7.94
N GLN A 56 -42.93 11.28 -8.77
CA GLN A 56 -41.84 12.26 -8.84
C GLN A 56 -42.37 13.69 -9.06
N PHE A 57 -43.35 13.86 -9.96
CA PHE A 57 -43.93 15.18 -10.25
C PHE A 57 -44.76 15.76 -9.11
N SER A 58 -45.15 14.97 -8.11
CA SER A 58 -45.83 15.47 -6.92
C SER A 58 -44.92 16.27 -5.98
N TYR A 59 -43.61 16.02 -6.03
CA TYR A 59 -42.59 16.69 -5.20
C TYR A 59 -42.10 18.03 -5.81
N ASP A 60 -42.37 18.29 -7.09
CA ASP A 60 -41.96 19.53 -7.80
C ASP A 60 -40.45 19.88 -7.67
N ALA A 61 -39.60 18.89 -7.38
CA ALA A 61 -38.17 19.04 -7.12
C ALA A 61 -37.33 18.60 -8.34
N VAL A 62 -36.03 18.94 -8.33
CA VAL A 62 -35.01 18.65 -9.38
C VAL A 62 -35.33 19.12 -10.81
N LYS A 63 -36.45 19.84 -11.03
CA LYS A 63 -36.86 20.35 -12.34
C LYS A 63 -35.94 21.44 -12.90
N SER A 64 -35.23 22.14 -12.01
CA SER A 64 -34.25 23.17 -12.34
C SER A 64 -32.86 22.62 -12.60
N ASP A 65 -32.59 21.36 -12.24
CA ASP A 65 -31.32 20.68 -12.51
C ASP A 65 -31.21 20.42 -14.03
N PRO A 66 -30.23 21.02 -14.74
CA PRO A 66 -30.02 20.77 -16.16
C PRO A 66 -29.75 19.30 -16.48
N ALA A 67 -29.28 18.52 -15.51
CA ALA A 67 -29.05 17.10 -15.64
C ALA A 67 -30.19 16.23 -15.08
N GLY A 68 -31.31 16.82 -14.60
CA GLY A 68 -32.35 16.12 -13.83
C GLY A 68 -32.91 14.82 -14.43
N ALA A 69 -32.73 14.57 -15.73
CA ALA A 69 -33.03 13.29 -16.37
C ALA A 69 -32.27 12.08 -15.77
N TRP A 70 -31.05 12.27 -15.24
CA TRP A 70 -30.31 11.20 -14.54
C TRP A 70 -30.97 10.80 -13.22
N VAL A 71 -31.82 11.66 -12.66
CA VAL A 71 -32.67 11.36 -11.51
C VAL A 71 -34.01 10.81 -12.00
N THR A 72 -34.75 11.60 -12.79
CA THR A 72 -36.16 11.32 -13.09
C THR A 72 -36.32 10.09 -13.96
N GLU A 73 -35.63 10.03 -15.11
CA GLU A 73 -35.75 8.93 -16.08
C GLU A 73 -35.00 7.68 -15.61
N ALA A 74 -33.87 7.84 -14.94
CA ALA A 74 -33.08 6.71 -14.46
C ALA A 74 -33.74 5.99 -13.28
N GLN A 75 -34.34 6.70 -12.33
CA GLN A 75 -35.12 6.06 -11.26
C GLN A 75 -36.38 5.40 -11.82
N ALA A 76 -37.08 6.06 -12.77
CA ALA A 76 -38.23 5.47 -13.44
C ALA A 76 -37.86 4.19 -14.23
N ARG A 77 -36.63 4.13 -14.74
CA ARG A 77 -36.06 2.91 -15.32
C ARG A 77 -35.69 1.88 -14.26
N ALA A 78 -35.05 2.29 -13.16
CA ALA A 78 -34.63 1.41 -12.07
C ALA A 78 -35.82 0.70 -11.42
N ILE A 79 -36.97 1.35 -11.26
CA ILE A 79 -38.15 0.67 -10.71
C ILE A 79 -38.77 -0.39 -11.65
N GLN A 80 -38.35 -0.46 -12.92
CA GLN A 80 -38.83 -1.51 -13.81
C GLN A 80 -38.32 -2.89 -13.38
N ASP A 81 -37.15 -2.93 -12.71
CA ASP A 81 -36.54 -4.05 -11.98
C ASP A 81 -37.42 -4.60 -10.84
N LEU A 82 -38.44 -3.86 -10.44
CA LEU A 82 -39.32 -4.22 -9.33
C LEU A 82 -40.73 -4.58 -9.81
N VAL A 83 -40.94 -4.62 -11.13
CA VAL A 83 -42.24 -4.88 -11.73
C VAL A 83 -42.52 -6.37 -11.65
N CYS A 84 -43.39 -6.72 -10.72
CA CYS A 84 -43.83 -8.10 -10.53
C CYS A 84 -45.28 -8.33 -10.97
N ILE A 85 -45.58 -9.49 -11.55
CA ILE A 85 -46.94 -9.87 -11.96
C ILE A 85 -47.45 -11.05 -11.14
N ASP A 86 -48.64 -10.91 -10.56
CA ASP A 86 -49.41 -12.03 -10.01
C ASP A 86 -50.18 -12.75 -11.13
N ALA A 87 -49.68 -13.92 -11.52
CA ALA A 87 -50.25 -14.75 -12.58
C ALA A 87 -51.03 -15.95 -12.02
N GLY A 88 -51.84 -15.77 -10.97
CA GLY A 88 -52.87 -16.74 -10.58
C GLY A 88 -52.32 -18.11 -10.17
N GLY A 89 -51.18 -18.13 -9.48
CA GLY A 89 -50.53 -19.35 -8.97
C GLY A 89 -49.01 -19.26 -8.81
N VAL A 90 -48.37 -18.29 -9.47
CA VAL A 90 -46.98 -17.88 -9.24
C VAL A 90 -47.00 -16.43 -8.76
N THR A 91 -46.52 -16.21 -7.54
CA THR A 91 -46.32 -14.86 -7.00
C THR A 91 -45.02 -14.31 -7.60
N CYS A 92 -45.05 -13.08 -8.13
CA CYS A 92 -43.86 -12.36 -8.58
C CYS A 92 -43.19 -13.00 -9.81
N GLN A 93 -43.90 -13.07 -10.94
CA GLN A 93 -43.28 -13.46 -12.20
C GLN A 93 -42.49 -12.28 -12.79
N ASN A 94 -41.18 -12.49 -12.98
CA ASN A 94 -40.22 -11.49 -13.49
C ASN A 94 -40.40 -11.24 -14.98
N VAL A 95 -40.26 -9.98 -15.36
CA VAL A 95 -40.53 -9.46 -16.72
C VAL A 95 -39.57 -8.36 -17.14
N ASP A 96 -38.60 -8.07 -16.30
CA ASP A 96 -37.52 -7.10 -16.36
C ASP A 96 -36.24 -7.66 -16.99
N ASP A 97 -36.03 -8.97 -16.91
CA ASP A 97 -34.90 -9.72 -17.48
C ASP A 97 -34.98 -9.98 -19.00
N ASP A 98 -35.91 -9.36 -19.74
CA ASP A 98 -35.98 -9.52 -21.20
C ASP A 98 -35.04 -8.52 -21.90
N PRO A 99 -33.86 -8.95 -22.43
CA PRO A 99 -32.93 -8.05 -23.11
C PRO A 99 -33.46 -7.54 -24.46
N THR A 100 -34.54 -8.13 -24.98
CA THR A 100 -35.06 -7.87 -26.33
C THR A 100 -36.36 -7.08 -26.37
N GLY A 101 -36.98 -6.83 -25.21
CA GLY A 101 -38.20 -6.04 -25.09
C GLY A 101 -38.00 -4.56 -25.43
N ILE A 102 -39.10 -3.83 -25.65
CA ILE A 102 -39.03 -2.39 -25.85
C ILE A 102 -38.63 -1.71 -24.55
N ALA A 103 -37.51 -0.98 -24.60
CA ALA A 103 -36.95 -0.23 -23.48
C ALA A 103 -36.77 -1.10 -22.23
N PRO A 104 -35.86 -2.08 -22.23
CA PRO A 104 -35.67 -2.98 -21.09
C PRO A 104 -34.72 -2.36 -20.05
N PHE A 105 -34.94 -2.66 -18.77
CA PHE A 105 -34.02 -2.31 -17.69
C PHE A 105 -32.65 -2.97 -17.91
N TYR A 106 -32.64 -4.29 -18.12
CA TYR A 106 -31.42 -5.07 -18.40
C TYR A 106 -30.58 -4.50 -19.54
N GLY A 107 -31.22 -4.08 -20.66
CA GLY A 107 -30.50 -3.48 -21.78
C GLY A 107 -29.87 -2.12 -21.45
N GLN A 108 -30.44 -1.34 -20.53
CA GLN A 108 -29.83 -0.09 -20.05
C GLN A 108 -28.66 -0.36 -19.08
N VAL A 109 -28.78 -1.39 -18.24
CA VAL A 109 -27.70 -1.86 -17.37
C VAL A 109 -26.48 -2.26 -18.21
N ASN A 110 -26.65 -3.15 -19.20
CA ASN A 110 -25.54 -3.59 -20.04
C ASN A 110 -25.00 -2.47 -20.94
N ALA A 111 -25.86 -1.52 -21.36
CA ALA A 111 -25.40 -0.33 -22.07
C ALA A 111 -24.49 0.56 -21.19
N TYR A 112 -24.70 0.60 -19.87
CA TYR A 112 -23.79 1.28 -18.95
C TYR A 112 -22.49 0.50 -18.76
N LEU A 113 -22.58 -0.81 -18.49
CA LEU A 113 -21.41 -1.65 -18.23
C LEU A 113 -20.49 -1.74 -19.46
N GLY A 114 -21.05 -1.66 -20.67
CA GLY A 114 -20.28 -1.57 -21.91
C GLY A 114 -19.62 -0.21 -22.20
N ASP A 115 -19.98 0.85 -21.46
CA ASP A 115 -19.44 2.22 -21.62
C ASP A 115 -19.55 3.01 -20.30
N THR A 116 -18.70 2.64 -19.34
CA THR A 116 -18.70 3.18 -17.97
C THR A 116 -18.00 4.53 -17.84
N ASN A 117 -17.25 4.97 -18.86
CA ASN A 117 -16.50 6.22 -18.84
C ASN A 117 -17.39 7.42 -19.24
N ARG A 118 -18.53 7.55 -18.56
CA ARG A 118 -19.55 8.57 -18.79
C ARG A 118 -19.98 9.15 -17.45
N PRO A 119 -20.36 10.43 -17.37
CA PRO A 119 -20.71 11.04 -16.10
C PRO A 119 -22.07 10.48 -15.65
N ILE A 120 -22.08 9.67 -14.59
CA ILE A 120 -23.31 9.03 -14.10
C ILE A 120 -24.44 10.04 -13.80
N ASN A 121 -24.05 11.26 -13.43
CA ASN A 121 -24.93 12.36 -13.11
C ASN A 121 -25.37 13.20 -14.33
N GLU A 122 -25.02 12.80 -15.56
CA GLU A 122 -25.41 13.47 -16.81
C GLU A 122 -26.00 12.51 -17.86
N ILE A 123 -26.19 11.24 -17.51
CA ILE A 123 -26.83 10.24 -18.37
C ILE A 123 -28.26 9.95 -17.89
N SER A 124 -29.18 9.70 -18.82
CA SER A 124 -30.61 9.47 -18.52
C SER A 124 -30.87 8.02 -18.08
N TYR A 125 -31.65 7.24 -18.84
CA TYR A 125 -32.06 5.86 -18.50
C TYR A 125 -30.90 4.94 -18.05
N THR A 126 -29.72 5.11 -18.63
CA THR A 126 -28.53 4.29 -18.41
C THR A 126 -27.95 4.43 -16.99
N ALA A 127 -28.33 5.46 -16.21
CA ALA A 127 -27.96 5.55 -14.79
C ALA A 127 -28.79 4.63 -13.87
N CYS A 128 -29.72 3.84 -14.41
CA CYS A 128 -30.61 2.99 -13.62
C CYS A 128 -29.86 2.01 -12.70
N LEU A 129 -28.75 1.41 -13.16
CA LEU A 129 -27.96 0.49 -12.35
C LEU A 129 -27.43 1.15 -11.07
N PHE A 130 -27.01 2.42 -11.15
CA PHE A 130 -26.55 3.17 -9.98
C PHE A 130 -27.70 3.44 -9.00
N TRP A 131 -28.90 3.73 -9.49
CA TRP A 131 -30.06 3.88 -8.61
C TRP A 131 -30.50 2.57 -7.97
N SER A 132 -30.49 1.46 -8.71
CA SER A 132 -30.73 0.12 -8.15
C SER A 132 -29.69 -0.21 -7.07
N TYR A 133 -28.41 0.10 -7.32
CA TYR A 133 -27.33 -0.02 -6.33
C TYR A 133 -27.63 0.77 -5.05
N LEU A 134 -27.98 2.05 -5.16
CA LEU A 134 -28.29 2.88 -3.99
C LEU A 134 -29.51 2.35 -3.22
N CYS A 135 -30.54 1.89 -3.92
CA CYS A 135 -31.72 1.30 -3.29
C CYS A 135 -31.35 0.03 -2.51
N GLN A 136 -30.57 -0.87 -3.10
CA GLN A 136 -30.19 -2.13 -2.47
C GLN A 136 -29.22 -1.94 -1.30
N GLU A 137 -28.26 -1.02 -1.41
CA GLU A 137 -27.23 -0.79 -0.37
C GLU A 137 -27.75 0.07 0.80
N TYR A 138 -28.58 1.08 0.52
CA TYR A 138 -28.99 2.09 1.52
C TYR A 138 -30.47 2.05 1.88
N GLY A 139 -31.28 1.27 1.16
CA GLY A 139 -32.64 0.95 1.55
C GLY A 139 -32.69 -0.06 2.70
N THR A 140 -33.83 -0.16 3.34
CA THR A 140 -34.06 -1.09 4.47
C THR A 140 -35.07 -2.18 4.14
N ASN A 141 -35.89 -1.98 3.11
CA ASN A 141 -36.79 -3.01 2.60
C ASN A 141 -36.03 -3.94 1.65
N MET A 142 -35.68 -5.15 2.10
CA MET A 142 -34.87 -6.10 1.32
C MET A 142 -35.71 -7.20 0.66
N SER A 143 -36.91 -6.86 0.18
CA SER A 143 -37.80 -7.83 -0.46
C SER A 143 -38.62 -7.19 -1.57
N GLU A 144 -38.70 -7.87 -2.70
CA GLU A 144 -39.59 -7.48 -3.79
C GLU A 144 -41.07 -7.54 -3.39
N PRO A 145 -41.90 -6.64 -3.95
CA PRO A 145 -41.55 -5.63 -4.97
C PRO A 145 -41.08 -4.28 -4.38
N GLN A 146 -40.79 -4.19 -3.08
CA GLN A 146 -40.36 -2.94 -2.44
C GLN A 146 -38.86 -2.86 -2.18
N LEU A 147 -38.06 -3.68 -2.88
CA LEU A 147 -36.61 -3.78 -2.67
C LEU A 147 -35.97 -2.39 -2.77
N GLY A 148 -35.48 -1.89 -1.64
CA GLY A 148 -34.79 -0.62 -1.50
C GLY A 148 -35.61 0.66 -1.77
N LEU A 149 -36.91 0.56 -2.04
CA LEU A 149 -37.74 1.72 -2.42
C LEU A 149 -37.84 2.78 -1.33
N ASP A 150 -37.63 2.42 -0.06
CA ASP A 150 -37.61 3.38 1.05
C ASP A 150 -36.42 4.35 0.97
N PHE A 151 -35.37 4.03 0.21
CA PHE A 151 -34.31 4.98 -0.12
C PHE A 151 -34.84 6.07 -1.07
N LEU A 152 -35.58 5.70 -2.12
CA LEU A 152 -36.15 6.66 -3.07
C LEU A 152 -37.20 7.55 -2.41
N GLU A 153 -38.01 7.02 -1.49
CA GLU A 153 -38.95 7.82 -0.70
C GLU A 153 -38.21 8.94 0.06
N LYS A 154 -37.15 8.58 0.80
CA LYS A 154 -36.31 9.55 1.52
C LYS A 154 -35.60 10.52 0.57
N PHE A 155 -35.17 10.06 -0.60
CA PHE A 155 -34.59 10.94 -1.62
C PHE A 155 -35.57 12.04 -2.04
N TRP A 156 -36.82 11.67 -2.33
CA TRP A 156 -37.82 12.64 -2.75
C TRP A 156 -38.27 13.57 -1.63
N ASP A 157 -38.32 13.09 -0.38
CA ASP A 157 -38.53 13.96 0.79
C ASP A 157 -37.40 15.01 0.93
N GLU A 158 -36.14 14.60 0.80
CA GLU A 158 -34.99 15.52 0.82
C GLU A 158 -34.99 16.51 -0.36
N ALA A 159 -35.49 16.09 -1.52
CA ALA A 159 -35.60 16.93 -2.70
C ALA A 159 -36.67 18.03 -2.53
N ASP A 160 -37.79 17.71 -1.86
CA ASP A 160 -38.88 18.68 -1.61
C ASP A 160 -38.53 19.70 -0.53
N ASP A 161 -37.74 19.29 0.46
CA ASP A 161 -37.21 20.14 1.53
C ASP A 161 -36.36 21.31 1.00
N ASP A 162 -35.63 21.10 -0.10
CA ASP A 162 -34.79 22.12 -0.74
C ASP A 162 -34.71 21.92 -2.26
N LYS A 163 -35.63 22.59 -2.96
CA LYS A 163 -35.83 22.45 -4.41
C LYS A 163 -34.71 23.09 -5.27
N ASP A 164 -33.77 23.79 -4.64
CA ASP A 164 -32.61 24.37 -5.33
C ASP A 164 -31.43 23.39 -5.44
N ARG A 165 -31.50 22.22 -4.77
CA ARG A 165 -30.47 21.19 -4.83
C ARG A 165 -30.43 20.50 -6.20
N ASP A 166 -29.22 20.28 -6.71
CA ASP A 166 -29.00 19.33 -7.81
C ASP A 166 -29.14 17.88 -7.34
N GLY A 167 -29.23 16.93 -8.27
CA GLY A 167 -29.41 15.52 -7.94
C GLY A 167 -28.34 14.96 -6.99
N ILE A 168 -27.06 15.36 -7.13
CA ILE A 168 -25.97 14.87 -6.29
C ILE A 168 -26.18 15.39 -4.88
N GLN A 169 -26.49 16.69 -4.73
CA GLN A 169 -26.75 17.32 -3.44
C GLN A 169 -27.93 16.68 -2.71
N VAL A 170 -28.98 16.25 -3.42
CA VAL A 170 -30.08 15.49 -2.82
C VAL A 170 -29.60 14.11 -2.37
N VAL A 171 -28.90 13.33 -3.21
CA VAL A 171 -28.35 12.01 -2.78
C VAL A 171 -27.45 12.16 -1.55
N ASP A 172 -26.60 13.18 -1.54
CA ASP A 172 -25.69 13.46 -0.44
C ASP A 172 -26.44 13.79 0.85
N ALA A 173 -27.53 14.55 0.77
CA ALA A 173 -28.40 14.85 1.91
C ALA A 173 -29.11 13.60 2.43
N THR A 174 -29.68 12.79 1.52
CA THR A 174 -30.34 11.52 1.86
C THR A 174 -29.39 10.57 2.57
N LEU A 175 -28.18 10.36 2.01
CA LEU A 175 -27.16 9.49 2.58
C LEU A 175 -26.69 9.97 3.95
N LYS A 176 -26.44 11.27 4.13
CA LYS A 176 -26.00 11.83 5.42
C LYS A 176 -27.06 11.69 6.50
N ASN A 177 -28.35 11.78 6.15
CA ASN A 177 -29.45 11.58 7.08
C ASN A 177 -29.61 10.10 7.49
N LEU A 178 -29.23 9.15 6.64
CA LEU A 178 -29.11 7.74 7.02
C LEU A 178 -27.90 7.49 7.91
N ASN A 179 -26.74 8.03 7.52
CA ASN A 179 -25.50 7.95 8.29
C ASN A 179 -24.57 9.12 7.92
N PRO A 180 -24.11 9.95 8.88
CA PRO A 180 -23.25 11.10 8.58
C PRO A 180 -21.91 10.78 7.90
N SER A 181 -21.47 9.53 7.91
CA SER A 181 -20.26 9.07 7.22
C SER A 181 -20.47 8.69 5.75
N PHE A 182 -21.72 8.65 5.29
CA PHE A 182 -22.05 8.36 3.90
C PHE A 182 -22.02 9.63 3.04
N SER A 183 -21.72 9.44 1.76
CA SER A 183 -21.73 10.49 0.74
C SER A 183 -21.86 9.85 -0.64
N PHE A 184 -22.34 10.63 -1.60
CA PHE A 184 -22.39 10.28 -3.00
C PHE A 184 -21.01 9.84 -3.50
N LYS A 185 -19.95 10.58 -3.15
CA LYS A 185 -18.57 10.22 -3.54
C LYS A 185 -18.18 8.82 -3.07
N LYS A 186 -18.53 8.44 -1.84
CA LYS A 186 -18.22 7.12 -1.30
C LYS A 186 -19.07 6.02 -1.96
N ALA A 187 -20.37 6.27 -2.12
CA ALA A 187 -21.28 5.34 -2.80
C ALA A 187 -20.85 5.10 -4.25
N PHE A 188 -20.45 6.15 -4.97
CA PHE A 188 -19.95 6.05 -6.34
C PHE A 188 -18.66 5.22 -6.42
N LYS A 189 -17.71 5.42 -5.49
CA LYS A 189 -16.48 4.60 -5.43
C LYS A 189 -16.77 3.12 -5.20
N ASP A 190 -17.72 2.80 -4.32
CA ASP A 190 -18.11 1.42 -4.08
C ASP A 190 -18.87 0.83 -5.28
N PHE A 191 -19.72 1.61 -5.92
CA PHE A 191 -20.45 1.24 -7.14
C PHE A 191 -19.54 0.88 -8.31
N VAL A 192 -18.52 1.69 -8.61
CA VAL A 192 -17.61 1.40 -9.73
C VAL A 192 -16.78 0.15 -9.48
N ILE A 193 -16.49 -0.17 -8.22
CA ILE A 193 -15.85 -1.44 -7.86
C ILE A 193 -16.85 -2.60 -8.01
N ALA A 194 -18.09 -2.42 -7.55
CA ALA A 194 -19.16 -3.41 -7.67
C ALA A 194 -19.39 -3.83 -9.14
N ASN A 195 -19.42 -2.89 -10.08
CA ASN A 195 -19.60 -3.18 -11.50
C ASN A 195 -18.59 -4.22 -12.05
N TYR A 196 -17.34 -4.17 -11.57
CA TYR A 196 -16.31 -5.14 -11.93
C TYR A 196 -16.38 -6.41 -11.06
N ALA A 197 -16.53 -6.25 -9.74
CA ALA A 197 -16.42 -7.34 -8.78
C ALA A 197 -17.69 -8.19 -8.60
N LYS A 198 -18.83 -7.80 -9.19
CA LYS A 198 -20.12 -8.51 -9.07
C LYS A 198 -20.06 -9.98 -9.47
N ASP A 199 -19.20 -10.32 -10.44
CA ASP A 199 -19.05 -11.68 -10.94
C ASP A 199 -18.17 -12.57 -10.03
N LEU A 200 -17.54 -11.99 -8.99
CA LEU A 200 -16.71 -12.71 -8.04
C LEU A 200 -17.59 -13.37 -6.97
N THR A 201 -17.47 -14.69 -6.82
CA THR A 201 -18.34 -15.48 -5.93
C THR A 201 -17.69 -15.84 -4.59
N GLY A 202 -16.49 -15.34 -4.34
CA GLY A 202 -15.70 -15.65 -3.16
C GLY A 202 -16.30 -15.11 -1.86
N SER A 203 -16.01 -15.77 -0.76
CA SER A 203 -16.45 -15.36 0.58
C SER A 203 -15.81 -14.07 1.10
N SER A 204 -14.66 -13.65 0.55
CA SER A 204 -13.99 -12.39 0.85
C SER A 204 -14.61 -11.20 0.12
N VAL A 205 -15.44 -11.46 -0.91
CA VAL A 205 -16.09 -10.42 -1.69
C VAL A 205 -17.14 -9.72 -0.82
N PRO A 206 -17.01 -8.41 -0.55
CA PRO A 206 -17.99 -7.67 0.23
C PRO A 206 -19.38 -7.70 -0.41
N ALA A 207 -20.42 -7.82 0.42
CA ALA A 207 -21.82 -7.80 -0.06
C ALA A 207 -22.15 -6.55 -0.89
N LYS A 208 -21.54 -5.39 -0.56
CA LYS A 208 -21.69 -4.13 -1.31
C LYS A 208 -21.13 -4.14 -2.74
N TYR A 209 -20.51 -5.24 -3.18
CA TYR A 209 -20.06 -5.44 -4.56
C TYR A 209 -20.94 -6.40 -5.35
N GLN A 210 -22.00 -6.89 -4.75
CA GLN A 210 -22.94 -7.83 -5.35
C GLN A 210 -24.26 -7.12 -5.57
N TYR A 211 -24.90 -7.34 -6.71
CA TYR A 211 -26.29 -6.94 -6.90
C TYR A 211 -27.20 -8.09 -6.46
N VAL A 212 -28.26 -7.77 -5.72
CA VAL A 212 -29.23 -8.76 -5.25
C VAL A 212 -29.99 -9.40 -6.42
N ASP A 213 -30.21 -8.61 -7.47
CA ASP A 213 -31.02 -8.97 -8.64
C ASP A 213 -30.33 -9.92 -9.64
N GLU A 214 -28.99 -10.00 -9.66
CA GLU A 214 -28.20 -10.95 -10.50
C GLU A 214 -28.53 -12.45 -10.27
N THR A 215 -29.34 -12.75 -9.27
CA THR A 215 -29.72 -14.11 -8.88
C THR A 215 -30.95 -14.65 -9.61
N GLN A 216 -31.60 -13.84 -10.45
CA GLN A 216 -32.86 -14.16 -11.13
C GLN A 216 -32.65 -14.59 -12.61
N PRO A 217 -33.35 -15.62 -13.13
CA PRO A 217 -33.21 -16.02 -14.53
C PRO A 217 -34.13 -15.25 -15.50
N PRO A 218 -33.68 -14.88 -16.72
CA PRO A 218 -32.41 -15.25 -17.34
C PRO A 218 -31.32 -14.14 -17.41
N GLY A 219 -30.39 -14.13 -16.45
CA GLY A 219 -28.97 -13.83 -16.71
C GLY A 219 -28.34 -12.76 -15.80
N SER A 220 -27.08 -12.98 -15.42
CA SER A 220 -26.23 -11.97 -14.79
C SER A 220 -26.02 -10.77 -15.72
N TYR A 221 -25.72 -9.58 -15.17
CA TYR A 221 -25.38 -8.43 -15.99
C TYR A 221 -24.05 -8.66 -16.73
N ASP A 222 -23.85 -7.98 -17.86
CA ASP A 222 -22.62 -8.13 -18.64
C ASP A 222 -21.38 -7.67 -17.85
N PRO A 223 -20.17 -8.19 -18.14
CA PRO A 223 -18.95 -7.66 -17.56
C PRO A 223 -18.73 -6.20 -18.00
N VAL A 224 -18.00 -5.43 -17.19
CA VAL A 224 -17.57 -4.09 -17.60
C VAL A 224 -16.65 -4.15 -18.82
N ALA A 225 -16.75 -3.15 -19.69
CA ALA A 225 -15.77 -2.97 -20.75
C ALA A 225 -14.37 -2.72 -20.14
N LEU A 226 -13.40 -3.54 -20.54
CA LEU A 226 -12.01 -3.41 -20.14
C LEU A 226 -11.25 -2.59 -21.19
N ASP A 227 -10.66 -1.47 -20.76
CA ASP A 227 -9.77 -0.66 -21.58
C ASP A 227 -8.45 -1.40 -21.83
N VAL A 228 -8.04 -2.23 -20.87
CA VAL A 228 -6.87 -3.12 -20.95
C VAL A 228 -7.26 -4.51 -20.47
N SER A 229 -6.88 -5.54 -21.22
CA SER A 229 -7.09 -6.95 -20.83
C SER A 229 -5.94 -7.82 -21.35
N GLU A 230 -4.78 -7.74 -20.70
CA GLU A 230 -3.53 -8.33 -21.19
C GLU A 230 -3.03 -9.47 -20.27
N ASN A 231 -2.11 -10.28 -20.78
CA ASN A 231 -1.35 -11.20 -19.92
C ASN A 231 -0.05 -10.52 -19.47
N LEU A 232 0.49 -10.93 -18.32
CA LEU A 232 1.76 -10.41 -17.80
C LEU A 232 2.71 -11.57 -17.47
N SER A 233 3.91 -11.57 -18.06
CA SER A 233 4.90 -12.63 -17.86
C SER A 233 6.28 -12.08 -17.48
N GLY A 234 6.99 -12.77 -16.59
CA GLY A 234 8.34 -12.43 -16.14
C GLY A 234 8.48 -10.96 -15.70
N MET A 235 9.27 -10.22 -16.47
CA MET A 235 9.60 -8.81 -16.25
C MET A 235 9.00 -7.90 -17.34
N GLU A 236 7.95 -8.36 -18.02
CA GLU A 236 7.26 -7.59 -19.05
C GLU A 236 6.50 -6.39 -18.45
N GLN A 237 6.18 -5.44 -19.31
CA GLN A 237 5.45 -4.23 -18.95
C GLN A 237 4.25 -4.06 -19.89
N VAL A 238 3.08 -3.83 -19.30
CA VAL A 238 1.88 -3.36 -20.00
C VAL A 238 1.84 -1.84 -19.87
N GLY A 239 2.25 -1.13 -20.93
CA GLY A 239 2.37 0.33 -20.96
C GLY A 239 3.79 0.81 -21.32
N PRO A 240 4.10 2.11 -21.12
CA PRO A 240 3.22 3.14 -20.60
C PRO A 240 2.09 3.47 -21.58
N MET A 241 0.87 3.63 -21.06
CA MET A 241 -0.31 4.04 -21.83
C MET A 241 -0.80 5.42 -21.37
N LEU A 242 -1.52 6.10 -22.25
CA LEU A 242 -2.28 7.31 -21.95
C LEU A 242 -3.75 6.95 -21.91
N SER A 243 -4.46 7.35 -20.86
CA SER A 243 -5.90 7.20 -20.76
C SER A 243 -6.53 8.44 -20.11
N ASN A 244 -7.86 8.49 -20.15
CA ASN A 244 -8.65 9.52 -19.51
C ASN A 244 -9.89 8.91 -18.85
N VAL A 245 -10.33 9.52 -17.77
CA VAL A 245 -11.60 9.19 -17.13
C VAL A 245 -12.42 10.47 -16.95
N GLN A 246 -13.68 10.44 -17.37
CA GLN A 246 -14.62 11.54 -17.20
C GLN A 246 -15.01 11.67 -15.74
N LYS A 247 -15.40 12.89 -15.34
CA LYS A 247 -16.02 13.13 -14.04
C LYS A 247 -17.15 12.13 -13.81
N TRP A 248 -17.20 11.52 -12.63
CA TRP A 248 -18.17 10.49 -12.28
C TRP A 248 -18.34 9.36 -13.30
N GLY A 249 -17.28 9.03 -14.05
CA GLY A 249 -17.14 7.85 -14.88
C GLY A 249 -16.02 6.94 -14.38
N ALA A 250 -15.89 5.75 -14.96
CA ALA A 250 -14.85 4.79 -14.63
C ALA A 250 -14.29 4.07 -15.85
N VAL A 251 -13.01 3.68 -15.78
CA VAL A 251 -12.32 2.79 -16.71
C VAL A 251 -11.67 1.64 -15.95
N TYR A 252 -11.49 0.51 -16.62
CA TYR A 252 -11.06 -0.75 -16.00
C TYR A 252 -9.87 -1.33 -16.75
N HIS A 253 -8.80 -1.62 -16.03
CA HIS A 253 -7.61 -2.29 -16.57
C HIS A 253 -7.42 -3.63 -15.88
N GLU A 254 -7.24 -4.69 -16.64
CA GLU A 254 -6.98 -6.02 -16.12
C GLU A 254 -5.70 -6.60 -16.73
N VAL A 255 -4.85 -7.17 -15.89
CA VAL A 255 -3.76 -8.05 -16.31
C VAL A 255 -3.88 -9.42 -15.67
N ARG A 256 -3.46 -10.46 -16.39
CA ARG A 256 -3.42 -11.85 -15.90
C ARG A 256 -1.97 -12.30 -15.76
N PRO A 257 -1.37 -12.19 -14.55
CA PRO A 257 0.03 -12.55 -14.33
C PRO A 257 0.22 -14.07 -14.31
N ASP A 258 1.28 -14.56 -14.93
CA ASP A 258 1.69 -15.95 -14.79
C ASP A 258 2.68 -16.15 -13.62
N SER A 259 3.01 -17.40 -13.30
CA SER A 259 3.89 -17.74 -12.18
C SER A 259 5.35 -17.29 -12.35
N SER A 260 5.74 -16.78 -13.52
CA SER A 260 7.08 -16.26 -13.75
C SER A 260 7.23 -14.80 -13.31
N VAL A 261 6.12 -14.07 -13.10
CA VAL A 261 6.12 -12.73 -12.53
C VAL A 261 6.35 -12.83 -11.02
N PRO A 262 7.46 -12.30 -10.47
CA PRO A 262 7.72 -12.36 -9.03
C PRO A 262 6.93 -11.29 -8.26
N TYR A 263 7.00 -10.05 -8.72
CA TYR A 263 6.28 -8.90 -8.17
C TYR A 263 5.51 -8.19 -9.28
N ILE A 264 4.39 -7.59 -8.90
CA ILE A 264 3.55 -6.78 -9.76
C ILE A 264 3.66 -5.35 -9.26
N GLN A 265 4.01 -4.43 -10.14
CA GLN A 265 4.08 -3.00 -9.87
C GLN A 265 3.02 -2.29 -10.71
N LEU A 266 2.23 -1.45 -10.04
CA LEU A 266 1.22 -0.60 -10.61
C LEU A 266 1.74 0.83 -10.56
N ASP A 267 1.91 1.48 -11.71
CA ASP A 267 2.30 2.88 -11.78
C ASP A 267 1.19 3.66 -12.46
N TYR A 268 0.54 4.58 -11.74
CA TYR A 268 -0.45 5.49 -12.28
C TYR A 268 -0.10 6.91 -11.88
N SER A 269 -0.07 7.83 -12.84
CA SER A 269 0.23 9.24 -12.60
C SER A 269 -0.71 10.15 -13.39
N VAL A 270 -1.35 11.07 -12.70
CA VAL A 270 -2.34 12.00 -13.25
C VAL A 270 -1.65 13.26 -13.77
N ASP A 271 -1.88 13.57 -15.04
CA ASP A 271 -1.18 14.64 -15.77
C ASP A 271 -1.75 16.03 -15.50
N ASN A 272 -3.06 16.13 -15.27
CA ASN A 272 -3.78 17.40 -15.20
C ASN A 272 -4.01 17.90 -13.77
N GLY A 273 -3.40 17.27 -12.76
CA GLY A 273 -3.46 17.71 -11.36
C GLY A 273 -4.83 17.53 -10.70
N VAL A 274 -5.71 16.71 -11.29
CA VAL A 274 -7.05 16.41 -10.76
C VAL A 274 -6.98 15.13 -9.91
N PRO A 275 -7.31 15.17 -8.60
CA PRO A 275 -7.37 13.97 -7.80
C PRO A 275 -8.31 12.93 -8.42
N THR A 276 -7.80 11.72 -8.56
CA THR A 276 -8.48 10.58 -9.21
C THR A 276 -8.55 9.44 -8.22
N PHE A 277 -9.62 8.65 -8.29
CA PHE A 277 -9.77 7.46 -7.46
C PHE A 277 -9.18 6.24 -8.16
N PHE A 278 -8.37 5.48 -7.41
CA PHE A 278 -7.78 4.22 -7.85
C PHE A 278 -8.18 3.11 -6.88
N CYS A 279 -8.53 1.95 -7.42
CA CYS A 279 -8.73 0.73 -6.64
C CYS A 279 -8.06 -0.44 -7.36
N ALA A 280 -7.06 -1.06 -6.74
CA ALA A 280 -6.47 -2.31 -7.21
C ALA A 280 -7.09 -3.50 -6.48
N LEU A 281 -7.52 -4.49 -7.24
CA LEU A 281 -8.03 -5.78 -6.77
C LEU A 281 -7.10 -6.89 -7.24
N ALA A 282 -6.56 -7.68 -6.32
CA ALA A 282 -5.86 -8.92 -6.65
C ALA A 282 -6.80 -10.12 -6.44
N ILE A 283 -7.08 -10.85 -7.52
CA ILE A 283 -8.15 -11.84 -7.59
C ILE A 283 -7.55 -13.23 -7.64
N LYS A 284 -8.12 -14.17 -6.87
CA LYS A 284 -7.70 -15.58 -6.89
C LYS A 284 -8.85 -16.51 -6.54
N GLY A 285 -9.15 -17.48 -7.40
CA GLY A 285 -10.21 -18.46 -7.20
C GLY A 285 -11.60 -17.84 -7.05
N GLY A 286 -11.83 -16.65 -7.63
CA GLY A 286 -13.07 -15.87 -7.45
C GLY A 286 -13.16 -15.08 -6.14
N GLU A 287 -12.08 -15.04 -5.35
CA GLU A 287 -11.94 -14.22 -4.13
C GLU A 287 -11.21 -12.91 -4.44
N ILE A 288 -11.49 -11.85 -3.67
CA ILE A 288 -10.63 -10.65 -3.57
C ILE A 288 -9.64 -10.90 -2.43
N GLU A 289 -8.39 -11.23 -2.77
CA GLU A 289 -7.33 -11.49 -1.78
C GLU A 289 -6.65 -10.21 -1.30
N MET A 290 -6.68 -9.17 -2.14
CA MET A 290 -6.15 -7.85 -1.82
C MET A 290 -6.99 -6.77 -2.46
N GLU A 291 -7.29 -5.72 -1.70
CA GLU A 291 -7.95 -4.50 -2.17
C GLU A 291 -7.16 -3.30 -1.65
N ILE A 292 -6.59 -2.51 -2.57
CA ILE A 292 -5.87 -1.28 -2.25
C ILE A 292 -6.65 -0.14 -2.86
N ARG A 293 -6.93 0.90 -2.06
CA ARG A 293 -7.66 2.08 -2.50
C ARG A 293 -6.87 3.33 -2.22
N ASP A 294 -6.82 4.22 -3.18
CA ASP A 294 -6.27 5.55 -2.98
C ASP A 294 -7.04 6.64 -3.74
N GLU A 295 -6.91 7.88 -3.29
CA GLU A 295 -7.39 9.07 -3.98
C GLU A 295 -6.26 10.09 -4.03
N GLY A 296 -5.74 10.36 -5.21
CA GLY A 296 -4.52 11.16 -5.33
C GLY A 296 -4.17 11.52 -6.76
N LEU A 297 -2.94 12.01 -6.91
CA LEU A 297 -2.34 12.31 -8.21
C LEU A 297 -1.45 11.18 -8.72
N ASN A 298 -0.96 10.33 -7.83
CA ASN A 298 -0.19 9.15 -8.19
C ASN A 298 -0.76 7.97 -7.40
N PHE A 299 -0.70 6.80 -8.00
CA PHE A 299 -1.02 5.53 -7.37
C PHE A 299 0.07 4.54 -7.80
N GLU A 300 1.03 4.34 -6.91
CA GLU A 300 2.23 3.53 -7.09
C GLU A 300 2.19 2.43 -6.04
N GLU A 301 2.06 1.18 -6.48
CA GLU A 301 1.93 0.02 -5.58
C GLU A 301 2.72 -1.17 -6.13
N SER A 302 3.54 -1.79 -5.29
CA SER A 302 4.23 -3.03 -5.60
C SER A 302 3.89 -4.13 -4.59
N PHE A 303 3.57 -5.32 -5.10
CA PHE A 303 3.26 -6.48 -4.26
C PHE A 303 3.66 -7.79 -4.92
N ALA A 304 3.93 -8.80 -4.09
CA ALA A 304 4.31 -10.13 -4.55
C ALA A 304 3.16 -10.79 -5.33
N ASN A 305 3.49 -11.47 -6.43
CA ASN A 305 2.51 -12.26 -7.16
C ASN A 305 2.23 -13.58 -6.41
N ASN A 306 1.11 -13.63 -5.68
CA ASN A 306 0.71 -14.81 -4.92
C ASN A 306 -0.02 -15.87 -5.78
N ASN A 307 0.33 -15.97 -7.06
CA ASN A 307 -0.42 -16.69 -8.10
C ASN A 307 -1.84 -16.16 -8.20
N TYR A 308 -1.97 -14.85 -8.41
CA TYR A 308 -3.26 -14.22 -8.70
C TYR A 308 -3.74 -14.62 -10.10
N ASP A 309 -5.04 -14.84 -10.26
CA ASP A 309 -5.65 -15.13 -11.56
C ASP A 309 -5.75 -13.85 -12.41
N ALA A 310 -6.01 -12.71 -11.75
CA ALA A 310 -6.07 -11.40 -12.36
C ALA A 310 -5.74 -10.30 -11.35
N ILE A 311 -5.16 -9.20 -11.84
CA ILE A 311 -5.08 -7.92 -11.15
C ILE A 311 -5.94 -6.93 -11.92
N ALA A 312 -6.95 -6.37 -11.27
CA ALA A 312 -7.83 -5.36 -11.83
C ALA A 312 -7.56 -4.01 -11.18
N VAL A 313 -7.41 -2.96 -11.98
CA VAL A 313 -7.34 -1.58 -11.51
C VAL A 313 -8.56 -0.82 -12.03
N VAL A 314 -9.40 -0.39 -11.09
CA VAL A 314 -10.53 0.50 -11.34
C VAL A 314 -10.03 1.93 -11.18
N VAL A 315 -10.15 2.73 -12.24
CA VAL A 315 -9.82 4.15 -12.21
C VAL A 315 -11.10 4.95 -12.40
N ALA A 316 -11.43 5.82 -11.45
CA ALA A 316 -12.66 6.60 -11.51
C ALA A 316 -12.40 8.10 -11.38
N GLY A 317 -13.02 8.87 -12.27
CA GLY A 317 -13.07 10.32 -12.17
C GLY A 317 -14.04 10.72 -11.06
N LEU A 318 -13.71 11.79 -10.35
CA LEU A 318 -14.56 12.35 -9.30
C LEU A 318 -15.31 13.56 -9.85
N GLU A 319 -15.15 14.74 -9.25
CA GLU A 319 -15.85 15.95 -9.67
C GLU A 319 -15.35 16.53 -11.00
N ASN A 320 -14.20 16.08 -11.49
CA ASN A 320 -13.56 16.61 -12.70
C ASN A 320 -12.98 15.47 -13.54
N ASP A 321 -12.84 15.72 -14.84
CA ASP A 321 -12.17 14.81 -15.77
C ASP A 321 -10.67 14.72 -15.47
N ALA A 322 -10.12 13.51 -15.53
CA ALA A 322 -8.70 13.25 -15.31
C ALA A 322 -8.05 12.62 -16.54
N ASN A 323 -6.85 13.10 -16.87
CA ASN A 323 -5.97 12.47 -17.86
C ASN A 323 -4.78 11.88 -17.11
N PHE A 324 -4.42 10.64 -17.40
CA PHE A 324 -3.37 9.96 -16.65
C PHE A 324 -2.53 9.06 -17.55
N ARG A 325 -1.31 8.80 -17.10
CA ARG A 325 -0.41 7.79 -17.63
C ARG A 325 -0.38 6.62 -16.69
N PHE A 326 -0.26 5.43 -17.24
CA PHE A 326 -0.06 4.26 -16.39
C PHE A 326 0.76 3.16 -17.04
N SER A 327 1.31 2.30 -16.19
CA SER A 327 1.85 1.00 -16.56
C SER A 327 1.59 -0.04 -15.48
N ILE A 328 1.51 -1.30 -15.89
CA ILE A 328 1.44 -2.45 -15.00
C ILE A 328 2.57 -3.39 -15.37
N ASN A 329 3.49 -3.64 -14.43
CA ASN A 329 4.78 -4.25 -14.71
C ASN A 329 4.96 -5.53 -13.91
N GLY A 330 5.54 -6.54 -14.55
CA GLY A 330 6.25 -7.60 -13.87
C GLY A 330 7.61 -7.07 -13.46
N THR A 331 7.94 -7.21 -12.20
CA THR A 331 9.20 -6.70 -11.64
C THR A 331 9.74 -7.66 -10.60
N GLN A 332 10.97 -7.43 -10.15
CA GLN A 332 11.64 -8.25 -9.14
C GLN A 332 12.24 -7.35 -8.07
N PRO A 333 12.28 -7.81 -6.81
CA PRO A 333 13.01 -7.12 -5.77
C PRO A 333 14.50 -6.94 -6.12
N VAL A 334 15.17 -6.11 -5.34
CA VAL A 334 16.63 -5.99 -5.36
C VAL A 334 17.22 -6.44 -4.04
N VAL A 335 18.40 -7.04 -4.09
CA VAL A 335 19.23 -7.33 -2.92
C VAL A 335 20.36 -6.31 -2.95
N ASN A 336 20.68 -5.68 -1.82
CA ASN A 336 21.81 -4.76 -1.70
C ASN A 336 22.68 -5.14 -0.51
N ILE A 337 24.00 -5.14 -0.69
CA ILE A 337 24.99 -5.21 0.38
C ILE A 337 25.24 -3.78 0.88
N LEU A 338 24.99 -3.55 2.16
CA LEU A 338 25.27 -2.29 2.83
C LEU A 338 26.61 -2.30 3.58
N ASP A 339 27.07 -3.49 3.96
CA ASP A 339 28.38 -3.74 4.57
C ASP A 339 28.73 -5.23 4.41
N PRO A 340 29.99 -5.60 4.15
CA PRO A 340 31.12 -4.74 3.78
C PRO A 340 30.98 -4.16 2.37
N LEU A 341 31.61 -3.00 2.15
CA LEU A 341 31.65 -2.33 0.84
C LEU A 341 33.05 -2.36 0.25
N THR A 342 33.17 -2.18 -1.07
CA THR A 342 34.45 -2.00 -1.78
C THR A 342 35.33 -0.92 -1.13
N THR A 343 34.72 0.18 -0.66
CA THR A 343 35.38 1.31 0.01
C THR A 343 35.56 1.11 1.52
N ARG A 344 34.80 0.20 2.13
CA ARG A 344 34.82 -0.11 3.56
C ARG A 344 34.87 -1.63 3.75
N LYS A 345 36.09 -2.16 3.65
CA LYS A 345 36.34 -3.60 3.64
C LYS A 345 36.25 -4.21 5.03
N ALA A 346 35.69 -5.41 5.13
CA ALA A 346 35.79 -6.23 6.34
C ALA A 346 37.17 -6.90 6.40
N ALA A 347 37.93 -6.65 7.45
CA ALA A 347 39.19 -7.34 7.71
C ALA A 347 38.92 -8.63 8.49
N VAL A 348 39.31 -9.78 7.92
CA VAL A 348 39.03 -11.11 8.50
C VAL A 348 40.30 -11.86 8.90
N GLY A 349 41.45 -11.19 8.94
CA GLY A 349 42.69 -11.80 9.42
C GLY A 349 43.35 -12.76 8.43
N ASN A 350 44.13 -13.71 8.95
CA ASN A 350 44.95 -14.60 8.14
C ASN A 350 44.08 -15.64 7.41
N LYS A 351 44.36 -15.88 6.12
CA LYS A 351 43.73 -16.92 5.28
C LYS A 351 43.60 -18.30 5.92
N ASP A 352 44.50 -18.71 6.81
CA ASP A 352 44.53 -20.06 7.40
C ASP A 352 43.66 -20.19 8.66
N ALA A 353 43.39 -19.08 9.33
CA ALA A 353 42.54 -19.00 10.53
C ALA A 353 41.80 -17.66 10.54
N PRO A 354 40.89 -17.45 9.57
CA PRO A 354 40.20 -16.19 9.44
C PRO A 354 39.12 -16.02 10.50
N GLU A 355 38.69 -14.79 10.70
CA GLU A 355 37.78 -14.37 11.75
C GLU A 355 36.39 -14.07 11.23
N LYS A 356 35.50 -13.69 12.16
CA LYS A 356 34.15 -13.29 11.86
C LYS A 356 34.12 -11.85 11.34
N PHE A 357 33.12 -11.54 10.54
CA PHE A 357 32.79 -10.17 10.15
C PHE A 357 31.28 -9.96 10.15
N LEU A 358 30.87 -8.70 10.16
CA LEU A 358 29.48 -8.30 10.02
C LEU A 358 29.16 -8.08 8.54
N ALA A 359 28.09 -8.71 8.06
CA ALA A 359 27.47 -8.40 6.79
C ALA A 359 26.09 -7.77 7.05
N LYS A 360 25.79 -6.68 6.35
CA LYS A 360 24.47 -6.03 6.36
C LYS A 360 23.93 -6.08 4.94
N VAL A 361 22.74 -6.63 4.80
CA VAL A 361 22.04 -6.79 3.53
C VAL A 361 20.65 -6.21 3.69
N GLU A 362 20.14 -5.55 2.67
CA GLU A 362 18.73 -5.23 2.57
C GLU A 362 18.15 -5.90 1.33
N VAL A 363 16.86 -6.22 1.41
CA VAL A 363 16.09 -6.69 0.27
C VAL A 363 14.96 -5.70 0.11
N LEU A 364 14.93 -5.01 -1.01
CA LEU A 364 13.94 -3.97 -1.28
C LEU A 364 12.96 -4.46 -2.34
N ASP A 365 11.69 -4.18 -2.12
CA ASP A 365 10.70 -4.24 -3.18
C ASP A 365 10.99 -3.16 -4.24
N PRO A 366 10.30 -3.20 -5.39
CA PRO A 366 10.48 -2.21 -6.46
C PRO A 366 10.23 -0.75 -6.05
N ASP A 367 9.46 -0.52 -4.98
CA ASP A 367 9.16 0.81 -4.44
C ASP A 367 10.17 1.24 -3.36
N SER A 368 11.27 0.50 -3.22
CA SER A 368 12.34 0.72 -2.24
C SER A 368 11.92 0.51 -0.78
N ASN A 369 10.84 -0.22 -0.51
CA ASN A 369 10.48 -0.63 0.84
C ASN A 369 11.19 -1.93 1.21
N PRO A 370 11.71 -2.06 2.44
CA PRO A 370 12.31 -3.30 2.90
C PRO A 370 11.31 -4.46 2.97
N ILE A 371 11.67 -5.61 2.40
CA ILE A 371 10.94 -6.86 2.53
C ILE A 371 11.36 -7.53 3.84
N GLU A 372 10.41 -7.73 4.75
CA GLU A 372 10.65 -8.33 6.06
C GLU A 372 10.36 -9.84 6.09
N GLY A 373 10.79 -10.52 7.17
CA GLY A 373 10.38 -11.91 7.44
C GLY A 373 11.08 -12.99 6.60
N ILE A 374 11.99 -12.62 5.70
CA ILE A 374 12.88 -13.56 4.99
C ILE A 374 13.67 -14.38 6.02
N ALA A 375 13.63 -15.71 5.89
CA ALA A 375 14.38 -16.57 6.79
C ALA A 375 15.87 -16.56 6.44
N ASP A 376 16.74 -16.64 7.46
CA ASP A 376 18.20 -16.61 7.26
C ASP A 376 18.70 -17.71 6.31
N SER A 377 18.00 -18.84 6.28
CA SER A 377 18.30 -19.97 5.38
C SER A 377 18.04 -19.69 3.90
N GLU A 378 17.32 -18.61 3.58
CA GLU A 378 17.04 -18.18 2.20
C GLU A 378 18.14 -17.27 1.64
N PHE A 379 19.06 -16.81 2.49
CA PHE A 379 20.26 -16.10 2.07
C PHE A 379 21.40 -17.08 1.80
N SER A 380 22.16 -16.80 0.75
CA SER A 380 23.43 -17.46 0.49
C SER A 380 24.53 -16.44 0.30
N PHE A 381 25.74 -16.77 0.77
CA PHE A 381 26.89 -15.88 0.72
C PHE A 381 28.06 -16.54 0.04
N GLU A 382 28.87 -15.75 -0.68
CA GLU A 382 30.14 -16.20 -1.25
C GLU A 382 31.27 -15.22 -0.92
N ILE A 383 32.47 -15.74 -0.69
CA ILE A 383 33.69 -14.96 -0.51
C ILE A 383 34.73 -15.46 -1.52
N GLY A 384 34.90 -14.70 -2.60
CA GLY A 384 35.68 -15.11 -3.75
C GLY A 384 35.21 -16.48 -4.28
N PRO A 385 36.09 -17.50 -4.36
CA PRO A 385 35.71 -18.81 -4.87
C PRO A 385 34.99 -19.72 -3.85
N GLN A 386 34.74 -19.25 -2.62
CA GLN A 386 34.15 -20.06 -1.55
C GLN A 386 32.67 -19.72 -1.35
N THR A 387 31.78 -20.67 -1.62
CA THR A 387 30.37 -20.60 -1.20
C THR A 387 30.26 -20.95 0.28
N LEU A 388 29.60 -20.10 1.06
CA LEU A 388 29.41 -20.30 2.50
C LEU A 388 28.24 -21.25 2.77
N ASN A 389 28.35 -22.03 3.84
CA ASN A 389 27.25 -22.88 4.30
C ASN A 389 26.62 -22.30 5.57
N SER A 390 25.52 -22.91 6.02
CA SER A 390 24.82 -22.46 7.25
C SER A 390 25.69 -22.48 8.50
N GLY A 391 26.76 -23.28 8.55
CA GLY A 391 27.73 -23.28 9.65
C GLY A 391 28.67 -22.07 9.67
N ASN A 392 28.76 -21.31 8.58
CA ASN A 392 29.47 -20.03 8.54
C ASN A 392 28.63 -18.89 9.15
N ILE A 393 27.31 -18.99 9.16
CA ILE A 393 26.43 -17.99 9.76
C ILE A 393 26.39 -18.25 11.27
N VAL A 394 27.03 -17.38 12.05
CA VAL A 394 27.15 -17.52 13.51
C VAL A 394 25.87 -17.06 14.20
N THR A 395 25.35 -15.91 13.77
CA THR A 395 24.08 -15.35 14.21
C THR A 395 23.59 -14.33 13.19
N SER A 396 22.29 -14.06 13.23
CA SER A 396 21.58 -13.14 12.35
C SER A 396 20.57 -12.33 13.16
N SER A 397 20.19 -11.16 12.64
CA SER A 397 19.10 -10.34 13.18
C SER A 397 18.54 -9.42 12.11
N TYR A 398 17.25 -9.12 12.19
CA TYR A 398 16.60 -8.11 11.35
C TYR A 398 16.45 -6.81 12.14
N VAL A 399 17.09 -5.73 11.66
CA VAL A 399 17.19 -4.45 12.34
C VAL A 399 16.93 -3.32 11.35
N GLN A 400 15.83 -2.58 11.56
CA GLN A 400 15.50 -1.35 10.80
C GLN A 400 15.54 -1.52 9.27
N GLY A 401 14.87 -2.51 8.69
CA GLY A 401 14.88 -2.73 7.23
C GLY A 401 16.02 -3.59 6.72
N GLN A 402 16.93 -4.05 7.59
CA GLN A 402 18.17 -4.70 7.20
C GLN A 402 18.36 -6.04 7.88
N TYR A 403 18.92 -6.98 7.14
CA TYR A 403 19.38 -8.27 7.62
C TYR A 403 20.87 -8.21 7.97
N TRP A 404 21.16 -8.41 9.25
CA TRP A 404 22.52 -8.36 9.81
C TRP A 404 22.97 -9.79 10.07
N PHE A 405 24.15 -10.16 9.55
CA PHE A 405 24.73 -11.48 9.71
C PHE A 405 26.13 -11.36 10.31
N VAL A 406 26.41 -12.11 11.36
CA VAL A 406 27.79 -12.36 11.81
C VAL A 406 28.27 -13.62 11.11
N ILE A 407 29.20 -13.46 10.18
CA ILE A 407 29.67 -14.53 9.31
C ILE A 407 31.10 -14.89 9.70
N GLN A 408 31.34 -16.17 9.99
CA GLN A 408 32.67 -16.75 10.10
C GLN A 408 33.25 -16.91 8.68
N ALA A 409 34.26 -16.10 8.35
CA ALA A 409 34.90 -16.18 7.04
C ALA A 409 35.57 -17.56 6.85
N PRO A 410 35.53 -18.13 5.63
CA PRO A 410 36.15 -19.41 5.32
C PRO A 410 37.65 -19.25 5.11
N THR A 411 38.43 -20.31 5.31
CA THR A 411 39.86 -20.31 4.98
C THR A 411 40.08 -20.08 3.48
N GLN A 412 41.15 -19.37 3.13
CA GLN A 412 41.52 -19.04 1.76
C GLN A 412 42.93 -19.54 1.42
N THR A 413 43.26 -19.55 0.12
CA THR A 413 44.57 -20.02 -0.37
C THR A 413 45.66 -18.95 -0.29
N ILE A 414 45.30 -17.68 -0.42
CA ILE A 414 46.21 -16.54 -0.39
C ILE A 414 45.65 -15.40 0.48
N ASN A 415 46.54 -14.61 1.07
CA ASN A 415 46.17 -13.35 1.73
C ASN A 415 46.00 -12.29 0.64
N THR A 416 44.76 -11.86 0.41
CA THR A 416 44.37 -10.86 -0.58
C THR A 416 43.00 -10.30 -0.22
N ASN A 417 42.49 -9.37 -1.04
CA ASN A 417 41.08 -9.02 -1.01
C ASN A 417 40.27 -9.99 -1.87
N TYR A 418 39.07 -10.34 -1.42
CA TYR A 418 38.09 -11.13 -2.15
C TYR A 418 36.77 -10.36 -2.27
N ASP A 419 36.04 -10.65 -3.34
CA ASP A 419 34.69 -10.16 -3.54
C ASP A 419 33.75 -10.82 -2.52
N PHE A 420 32.76 -10.06 -2.05
CA PHE A 420 31.67 -10.56 -1.21
C PHE A 420 30.39 -10.57 -2.04
N VAL A 421 29.70 -11.71 -2.06
CA VAL A 421 28.41 -11.86 -2.75
C VAL A 421 27.36 -12.22 -1.70
N ALA A 422 26.23 -11.52 -1.72
CA ALA A 422 25.04 -11.87 -0.97
C ALA A 422 23.91 -12.12 -1.96
N SER A 423 23.23 -13.25 -1.81
CA SER A 423 22.14 -13.65 -2.71
C SER A 423 20.91 -14.03 -1.91
N TRP A 424 19.75 -13.75 -2.48
CA TRP A 424 18.45 -14.23 -2.03
C TRP A 424 17.67 -14.71 -3.25
N SER A 425 17.25 -15.97 -3.23
CA SER A 425 16.65 -16.63 -4.41
C SER A 425 17.56 -16.53 -5.64
N VAL A 426 17.08 -15.97 -6.76
CA VAL A 426 17.83 -15.74 -8.00
C VAL A 426 18.55 -14.39 -8.04
N LEU A 427 18.35 -13.55 -7.02
CA LEU A 427 18.89 -12.19 -6.94
C LEU A 427 20.20 -12.21 -6.18
N SER A 428 21.14 -11.35 -6.56
CA SER A 428 22.38 -11.17 -5.83
C SER A 428 22.94 -9.76 -5.98
N ASP A 429 23.73 -9.37 -5.00
CA ASP A 429 24.60 -8.20 -5.06
C ASP A 429 26.05 -8.62 -4.78
N THR A 430 27.00 -7.86 -5.32
CA THR A 430 28.43 -8.16 -5.25
C THR A 430 29.24 -6.92 -4.93
N GLU A 431 29.95 -6.98 -3.80
CA GLU A 431 30.89 -5.96 -3.38
C GLU A 431 32.33 -6.40 -3.66
N THR A 432 32.97 -5.73 -4.61
CA THR A 432 34.30 -6.13 -5.11
C THR A 432 35.39 -5.86 -4.08
N ASN A 433 36.32 -6.79 -3.89
CA ASN A 433 37.44 -6.68 -2.95
C ASN A 433 37.01 -6.27 -1.52
N ALA A 434 35.79 -6.61 -1.11
CA ALA A 434 35.19 -6.16 0.15
C ALA A 434 35.67 -6.95 1.38
N ILE A 435 36.24 -8.13 1.20
CA ILE A 435 36.79 -8.94 2.31
C ILE A 435 38.30 -8.96 2.23
N ASN A 436 38.97 -8.38 3.23
CA ASN A 436 40.42 -8.32 3.33
C ASN A 436 40.98 -9.47 4.19
N TYR A 437 41.71 -10.39 3.55
CA TYR A 437 42.52 -11.39 4.23
C TYR A 437 43.97 -10.93 4.28
N ALA A 438 44.38 -10.43 5.44
CA ALA A 438 45.75 -10.06 5.71
C ALA A 438 46.07 -10.36 7.17
N MET A 439 47.34 -10.62 7.48
CA MET A 439 47.76 -10.59 8.88
C MET A 439 47.54 -9.18 9.40
N ARG A 440 46.55 -9.05 10.27
CA ARG A 440 46.17 -7.79 10.90
C ARG A 440 47.09 -7.55 12.10
N SER A 441 47.59 -6.33 12.20
CA SER A 441 48.22 -5.84 13.42
C SER A 441 47.20 -5.78 14.54
N ASP A 442 47.59 -6.21 15.73
CA ASP A 442 46.79 -6.07 16.94
C ASP A 442 46.31 -4.62 17.11
N THR A 443 45.13 -4.46 17.69
CA THR A 443 44.45 -3.17 17.79
C THR A 443 44.11 -2.85 19.24
N ASP A 444 44.33 -1.59 19.62
CA ASP A 444 43.90 -1.05 20.89
C ASP A 444 42.58 -0.31 20.72
N ASN A 445 41.53 -0.85 21.33
CA ASN A 445 40.18 -0.40 21.09
C ASN A 445 39.57 0.25 22.34
N MET A 446 39.06 1.47 22.16
CA MET A 446 38.28 2.18 23.16
C MET A 446 36.83 2.30 22.72
N LEU A 447 35.91 1.66 23.46
CA LEU A 447 34.47 1.94 23.35
C LEU A 447 34.16 3.19 24.16
N VAL A 448 33.56 4.18 23.50
CA VAL A 448 33.17 5.46 24.08
C VAL A 448 31.66 5.59 23.90
N ILE A 449 30.91 5.41 25.00
CA ILE A 449 29.45 5.28 24.96
C ILE A 449 28.80 6.54 25.51
N ASP A 450 27.94 7.16 24.71
CA ASP A 450 27.08 8.25 25.14
C ASP A 450 26.07 7.73 26.15
N ARG A 451 26.05 8.38 27.32
CA ARG A 451 25.11 8.11 28.40
C ARG A 451 24.35 9.37 28.77
N SER A 452 24.16 10.30 27.84
CA SER A 452 23.31 11.47 28.01
C SER A 452 21.85 11.10 28.19
N GLY A 453 21.04 12.03 28.69
CA GLY A 453 19.60 11.78 28.93
C GLY A 453 18.79 11.48 27.67
N SER A 454 19.24 11.91 26.48
CA SER A 454 18.57 11.59 25.22
C SER A 454 18.70 10.12 24.82
N MET A 455 19.72 9.43 25.34
CA MET A 455 19.87 7.98 25.18
C MET A 455 18.84 7.16 25.98
N ASP A 456 18.06 7.79 26.87
CA ASP A 456 16.96 7.14 27.62
C ASP A 456 15.63 7.12 26.83
N ASN A 457 15.52 7.88 25.72
CA ASN A 457 14.26 8.07 25.00
C ASN A 457 14.43 8.14 23.46
N PRO A 458 13.71 7.32 22.65
CA PRO A 458 12.81 6.23 23.04
C PRO A 458 13.52 5.12 23.81
N MET A 459 12.75 4.35 24.61
CA MET A 459 13.20 3.44 25.69
C MET A 459 14.28 2.39 25.33
N SER A 460 14.72 2.28 24.06
CA SER A 460 15.72 1.30 23.62
C SER A 460 17.11 1.88 23.33
N LYS A 461 17.31 3.18 23.09
CA LYS A 461 18.60 3.69 22.56
C LYS A 461 19.83 3.27 23.37
N ILE A 462 19.81 3.47 24.69
CA ILE A 462 20.91 3.04 25.55
C ILE A 462 21.05 1.51 25.62
N ALA A 463 19.95 0.77 25.47
CA ALA A 463 19.98 -0.69 25.37
C ALA A 463 20.62 -1.13 24.05
N ASP A 464 20.20 -0.55 22.93
CA ASP A 464 20.75 -0.80 21.59
C ASP A 464 22.24 -0.45 21.52
N ALA A 465 22.65 0.65 22.15
CA ALA A 465 24.06 1.02 22.28
C ALA A 465 24.86 0.01 23.11
N LYS A 466 24.29 -0.53 24.19
CA LYS A 466 24.93 -1.61 24.98
C LYS A 466 25.04 -2.89 24.18
N ASP A 467 24.01 -3.27 23.44
CA ASP A 467 24.01 -4.48 22.62
C ASP A 467 25.03 -4.38 21.49
N ALA A 468 25.08 -3.25 20.79
CA ALA A 468 26.11 -2.96 19.81
C ALA A 468 27.52 -2.97 20.42
N ALA A 469 27.72 -2.32 21.57
CA ALA A 469 29.01 -2.31 22.26
C ALA A 469 29.44 -3.73 22.69
N ASN A 470 28.52 -4.54 23.20
CA ASN A 470 28.79 -5.94 23.55
C ASN A 470 29.18 -6.78 22.33
N LEU A 471 28.56 -6.55 21.17
CA LEU A 471 28.95 -7.19 19.91
C LEU A 471 30.39 -6.83 19.52
N TYR A 472 30.79 -5.57 19.68
CA TYR A 472 32.16 -5.13 19.42
C TYR A 472 33.17 -5.80 20.36
N VAL A 473 32.86 -5.89 21.66
CA VAL A 473 33.69 -6.62 22.64
C VAL A 473 33.94 -8.07 22.21
N ASP A 474 32.93 -8.71 21.61
CA ASP A 474 32.97 -10.09 21.14
C ASP A 474 33.65 -10.26 19.77
N SER A 475 33.85 -9.16 19.04
CA SER A 475 34.56 -9.16 17.76
C SER A 475 36.09 -9.13 17.91
N TRP A 476 36.60 -8.69 19.06
CA TRP A 476 38.03 -8.59 19.35
C TRP A 476 38.61 -9.90 19.89
N ARG A 477 39.94 -9.98 19.88
CA ARG A 477 40.67 -11.24 20.06
C ARG A 477 41.93 -11.10 20.91
N GLU A 478 42.54 -12.23 21.24
CA GLU A 478 43.85 -12.28 21.90
C GLU A 478 44.90 -11.58 21.03
N GLY A 479 45.64 -10.63 21.64
CA GLY A 479 46.52 -9.69 20.94
C GLY A 479 46.00 -8.25 21.00
N ASP A 480 44.67 -8.05 20.89
CA ASP A 480 44.06 -6.72 20.99
C ASP A 480 44.04 -6.21 22.43
N LYS A 481 43.83 -4.90 22.61
CA LYS A 481 43.43 -4.30 23.89
C LYS A 481 41.99 -3.79 23.83
N ILE A 482 41.34 -3.81 24.99
CA ILE A 482 39.97 -3.37 25.22
C ILE A 482 39.90 -2.37 26.37
N GLY A 483 39.22 -1.26 26.15
CA GLY A 483 38.80 -0.32 27.18
C GLY A 483 37.41 0.24 26.92
N VAL A 484 36.77 0.71 27.98
CA VAL A 484 35.39 1.25 27.95
C VAL A 484 35.36 2.55 28.73
N ALA A 485 34.86 3.60 28.10
CA ALA A 485 34.53 4.88 28.72
C ALA A 485 33.07 5.24 28.37
N SER A 486 32.44 6.02 29.24
CA SER A 486 31.12 6.57 29.00
C SER A 486 31.11 8.06 29.30
N PHE A 487 30.33 8.82 28.54
CA PHE A 487 30.32 10.27 28.64
C PHE A 487 28.91 10.85 28.67
N ASN A 488 28.77 11.94 29.40
CA ASN A 488 27.67 12.89 29.31
C ASN A 488 28.30 14.28 29.19
N CYS A 489 28.02 15.27 30.04
CA CYS A 489 28.86 16.47 30.16
C CYS A 489 30.24 16.21 30.84
N SER A 490 30.46 14.98 31.32
CA SER A 490 31.73 14.49 31.85
C SER A 490 32.01 13.08 31.31
N ALA A 491 33.27 12.79 30.99
CA ALA A 491 33.75 11.46 30.61
C ALA A 491 34.33 10.66 31.79
N ASP A 492 33.94 11.02 33.03
CA ASP A 492 34.24 10.22 34.23
C ASP A 492 33.00 9.47 34.76
N PRO A 493 33.15 8.18 35.14
CA PRO A 493 34.42 7.45 35.26
C PRO A 493 34.89 6.79 33.94
N THR A 494 36.19 6.47 33.84
CA THR A 494 36.64 5.38 32.96
C THR A 494 36.04 4.07 33.47
N ASN A 495 35.12 3.47 32.72
CA ASN A 495 34.40 2.27 33.14
C ASN A 495 35.30 1.02 33.14
N LEU A 496 36.23 0.93 32.18
CA LEU A 496 37.28 -0.09 32.11
C LEU A 496 38.53 0.54 31.49
N THR A 497 39.63 0.55 32.24
CA THR A 497 40.93 1.02 31.69
C THR A 497 41.42 0.09 30.60
N LEU A 498 42.01 0.67 29.55
CA LEU A 498 42.58 -0.07 28.42
C LEU A 498 43.56 -1.15 28.91
N ARG A 499 43.35 -2.39 28.48
CA ARG A 499 44.12 -3.56 28.89
C ARG A 499 44.01 -4.68 27.86
N ASP A 500 44.91 -5.65 27.92
CA ASP A 500 44.91 -6.80 27.01
C ASP A 500 43.57 -7.53 27.02
N TRP A 501 43.09 -7.88 25.84
CA TRP A 501 41.91 -8.68 25.65
C TRP A 501 42.21 -10.14 26.03
N ASN A 502 41.35 -10.70 26.86
CA ASN A 502 41.26 -12.11 27.23
C ASN A 502 39.86 -12.36 27.80
N ASP A 503 39.50 -13.62 28.07
CA ASP A 503 38.17 -13.96 28.59
C ASP A 503 37.78 -13.17 29.86
N THR A 504 38.75 -12.84 30.73
CA THR A 504 38.49 -12.09 31.96
C THR A 504 38.23 -10.61 31.69
N SER A 505 39.04 -9.95 30.85
CA SER A 505 38.84 -8.54 30.48
C SER A 505 37.61 -8.37 29.59
N ARG A 506 37.30 -9.35 28.74
CA ARG A 506 36.05 -9.45 27.97
C ARG A 506 34.82 -9.44 28.88
N MET A 507 34.76 -10.35 29.87
CA MET A 507 33.67 -10.35 30.85
C MET A 507 33.59 -9.06 31.67
N SER A 508 34.75 -8.46 31.99
CA SER A 508 34.82 -7.17 32.68
C SER A 508 34.24 -6.04 31.83
N ALA A 509 34.49 -6.06 30.52
CA ALA A 509 33.94 -5.07 29.59
C ALA A 509 32.43 -5.19 29.45
N HIS A 510 31.87 -6.40 29.29
CA HIS A 510 30.42 -6.61 29.31
C HIS A 510 29.79 -6.07 30.60
N THR A 511 30.42 -6.34 31.75
CA THR A 511 29.95 -5.84 33.05
C THR A 511 29.97 -4.31 33.10
N ALA A 512 31.04 -3.69 32.60
CA ALA A 512 31.19 -2.24 32.52
C ALA A 512 30.13 -1.60 31.62
N ILE A 513 29.90 -2.16 30.43
CA ILE A 513 28.90 -1.70 29.45
C ILE A 513 27.49 -1.81 30.03
N ASN A 514 27.13 -2.99 30.56
CA ASN A 514 25.79 -3.25 31.06
C ASN A 514 25.42 -2.37 32.27
N GLY A 515 26.43 -1.94 33.04
CA GLY A 515 26.28 -1.02 34.17
C GLY A 515 26.10 0.47 33.83
N ILE A 516 26.19 0.87 32.56
CA ILE A 516 26.02 2.26 32.14
C ILE A 516 24.54 2.68 32.26
N SER A 517 24.28 3.85 32.83
CA SER A 517 22.93 4.43 32.91
C SER A 517 22.91 5.82 32.28
N ALA A 518 21.84 6.11 31.53
CA ALA A 518 21.63 7.38 30.85
C ALA A 518 21.29 8.51 31.84
N GLY A 519 21.78 9.72 31.56
CA GLY A 519 21.51 10.93 32.32
C GLY A 519 22.53 12.06 32.10
N GLY A 520 22.08 13.31 32.22
CA GLY A 520 22.88 14.51 32.00
C GLY A 520 22.83 15.01 30.54
N GLY A 521 23.66 16.00 30.22
CA GLY A 521 23.84 16.47 28.83
C GLY A 521 24.92 15.66 28.10
N THR A 522 25.45 16.20 27.01
CA THR A 522 26.26 15.44 26.03
C THR A 522 27.50 16.25 25.64
N SER A 523 28.68 15.70 25.88
CA SER A 523 29.97 16.28 25.49
C SER A 523 30.78 15.23 24.73
N ILE A 524 30.57 15.17 23.42
CA ILE A 524 31.22 14.21 22.52
C ILE A 524 32.72 14.45 22.50
N GLY A 525 33.16 15.72 22.52
CA GLY A 525 34.57 16.08 22.58
C GLY A 525 35.27 15.49 23.80
N ASN A 526 34.63 15.56 24.98
CA ASN A 526 35.17 14.96 26.21
C ASN A 526 35.23 13.43 26.14
N GLY A 527 34.18 12.80 25.60
CA GLY A 527 34.17 11.35 25.38
C GLY A 527 35.32 10.89 24.47
N LEU A 528 35.50 11.54 23.32
CA LEU A 528 36.57 11.23 22.38
C LEU A 528 37.96 11.50 22.98
N GLN A 529 38.12 12.63 23.69
CA GLN A 529 39.37 12.95 24.38
C GLN A 529 39.71 11.89 25.42
N LYS A 530 38.73 11.42 26.20
CA LYS A 530 38.94 10.35 27.18
C LYS A 530 39.38 9.04 26.53
N GLY A 531 38.81 8.70 25.38
CA GLY A 531 39.24 7.55 24.58
C GLY A 531 40.68 7.70 24.11
N LEU A 532 41.03 8.87 23.57
CA LEU A 532 42.39 9.20 23.14
C LEU A 532 43.40 9.15 24.30
N ASP A 533 43.06 9.71 25.47
CA ASP A 533 43.93 9.71 26.65
C ASP A 533 44.24 8.29 27.11
N GLN A 534 43.27 7.37 27.09
CA GLN A 534 43.51 5.96 27.43
C GLN A 534 44.47 5.27 26.44
N LEU A 535 44.37 5.59 25.15
CA LEU A 535 45.27 5.07 24.13
C LEU A 535 46.68 5.65 24.28
N ILE A 536 46.81 6.94 24.57
CA ILE A 536 48.10 7.58 24.84
C ILE A 536 48.75 6.99 26.10
N ASP A 537 48.00 6.82 27.18
CA ASP A 537 48.53 6.41 28.48
C ASP A 537 48.84 4.92 28.58
N SER A 538 48.08 4.07 27.87
CA SER A 538 48.10 2.61 28.07
C SER A 538 48.10 1.79 26.77
N GLY A 539 48.10 2.45 25.61
CA GLY A 539 48.18 1.79 24.32
C GLY A 539 49.59 1.30 23.98
N ASP A 540 49.68 0.31 23.11
CA ASP A 540 50.88 -0.17 22.46
C ASP A 540 51.11 0.60 21.15
N ALA A 541 52.29 1.19 20.99
CA ALA A 541 52.63 1.97 19.81
C ALA A 541 52.83 1.13 18.53
N SER A 542 52.92 -0.20 18.67
CA SER A 542 52.96 -1.14 17.53
C SER A 542 51.57 -1.59 17.08
N HIS A 543 50.54 -1.33 17.88
CA HIS A 543 49.16 -1.64 17.55
C HIS A 543 48.51 -0.50 16.75
N GLN A 544 47.48 -0.83 15.98
CA GLN A 544 46.57 0.21 15.47
C GLN A 544 45.71 0.73 16.63
N TRP A 545 45.36 2.00 16.63
CA TRP A 545 44.48 2.59 17.66
C TRP A 545 43.10 2.84 17.08
N ALA A 546 42.06 2.46 17.80
CA ALA A 546 40.67 2.65 17.39
C ALA A 546 39.82 3.19 18.55
N VAL A 547 38.96 4.16 18.23
CA VAL A 547 37.91 4.66 19.12
C VAL A 547 36.56 4.40 18.47
N ILE A 548 35.67 3.69 19.16
CA ILE A 548 34.32 3.40 18.71
C ILE A 548 33.37 4.26 19.55
N LEU A 549 32.81 5.30 18.93
CA LEU A 549 31.85 6.22 19.54
C LEU A 549 30.42 5.75 19.26
N LEU A 550 29.63 5.53 20.30
CA LEU A 550 28.19 5.25 20.19
C LEU A 550 27.41 6.44 20.77
N SER A 551 26.64 7.16 19.94
CA SER A 551 25.92 8.38 20.35
C SER A 551 24.72 8.65 19.44
N ASP A 552 23.73 9.40 19.94
CA ASP A 552 22.63 9.95 19.15
C ASP A 552 22.94 11.36 18.59
N GLY A 553 24.15 11.89 18.83
CA GLY A 553 24.74 12.98 18.05
C GLY A 553 24.36 14.41 18.46
N ASN A 554 23.75 14.62 19.64
CA ASN A 554 23.33 15.95 20.09
C ASN A 554 24.26 16.52 21.18
N ASN A 555 25.36 17.17 20.79
CA ASN A 555 26.30 17.80 21.74
C ASN A 555 25.69 19.03 22.43
N THR A 556 25.59 19.02 23.76
CA THR A 556 24.96 20.08 24.58
C THR A 556 25.92 20.70 25.61
N CYS A 557 27.12 20.16 25.75
CA CYS A 557 28.15 20.59 26.70
C CYS A 557 29.53 20.68 26.01
N ASP A 558 30.36 21.62 26.45
CA ASP A 558 31.78 21.66 26.07
C ASP A 558 32.61 20.72 26.98
N PRO A 559 33.75 20.19 26.50
CA PRO A 559 34.28 20.29 25.14
C PRO A 559 33.39 19.63 24.08
N ASN A 560 33.24 20.28 22.94
CA ASN A 560 32.50 19.75 21.80
C ASN A 560 33.45 19.03 20.82
N ILE A 561 32.91 18.51 19.71
CA ILE A 561 33.70 17.74 18.74
C ILE A 561 34.88 18.56 18.18
N GLN A 562 34.69 19.86 17.96
CA GLN A 562 35.74 20.71 17.39
C GLN A 562 36.96 20.80 18.33
N ASP A 563 36.74 20.86 19.64
CA ASP A 563 37.85 20.88 20.62
C ASP A 563 38.69 19.60 20.56
N PHE A 564 38.04 18.45 20.33
CA PHE A 564 38.74 17.19 20.09
C PHE A 564 39.47 17.19 18.74
N LEU A 565 38.84 17.70 17.68
CA LEU A 565 39.47 17.79 16.36
C LEU A 565 40.73 18.67 16.39
N ASP A 566 40.70 19.81 17.08
CA ASP A 566 41.88 20.67 17.24
C ASP A 566 43.04 19.92 17.92
N THR A 567 42.72 19.08 18.93
CA THR A 567 43.70 18.23 19.62
C THR A 567 44.22 17.10 18.72
N TYR A 568 43.31 16.48 17.96
CA TYR A 568 43.60 15.39 17.04
C TYR A 568 44.49 15.87 15.88
N GLU A 569 44.15 16.99 15.26
CA GLU A 569 44.93 17.63 14.18
C GLU A 569 46.31 18.06 14.68
N ALA A 570 46.41 18.67 15.87
CA ALA A 570 47.71 19.02 16.45
C ALA A 570 48.62 17.80 16.66
N ARG A 571 48.07 16.64 17.05
CA ARG A 571 48.84 15.38 17.14
C ARG A 571 49.27 14.89 15.76
N MET A 572 48.38 14.89 14.78
CA MET A 572 48.72 14.51 13.41
C MET A 572 49.84 15.38 12.84
N ASP A 573 49.77 16.70 13.02
CA ASP A 573 50.79 17.65 12.56
C ASP A 573 52.15 17.43 13.23
N ASN A 574 52.15 16.98 14.48
CA ASN A 574 53.36 16.60 15.22
C ASN A 574 53.90 15.22 14.81
N GLY A 575 53.18 14.46 13.98
CA GLY A 575 53.53 13.10 13.60
C GLY A 575 53.28 12.06 14.69
N ASP A 576 52.47 12.41 15.69
CA ASP A 576 52.08 11.49 16.76
C ASP A 576 51.06 10.46 16.24
N GLN A 577 51.04 9.28 16.86
CA GLN A 577 50.00 8.30 16.59
C GLN A 577 48.62 8.82 17.03
N VAL A 578 47.64 8.62 16.15
CA VAL A 578 46.24 8.98 16.36
C VAL A 578 45.32 7.78 16.07
N PRO A 579 44.19 7.65 16.78
CA PRO A 579 43.24 6.57 16.52
C PRO A 579 42.43 6.79 15.25
N GLN A 580 41.99 5.70 14.65
CA GLN A 580 40.82 5.71 13.76
C GLN A 580 39.56 5.86 14.62
N VAL A 581 38.71 6.83 14.28
CA VAL A 581 37.44 7.06 15.00
C VAL A 581 36.30 6.48 14.17
N HIS A 582 35.57 5.52 14.75
CA HIS A 582 34.37 4.92 14.19
C HIS A 582 33.15 5.45 14.95
N THR A 583 32.18 6.02 14.25
CA THR A 583 30.97 6.57 14.85
C THR A 583 29.77 5.70 14.53
N ILE A 584 28.99 5.33 15.54
CA ILE A 584 27.75 4.58 15.43
C ILE A 584 26.64 5.49 15.91
N ALA A 585 25.79 5.91 14.96
CA ALA A 585 24.60 6.69 15.23
C ALA A 585 23.50 5.80 15.83
N ILE A 586 22.98 6.19 16.99
CA ILE A 586 21.98 5.40 17.73
C ILE A 586 20.62 6.12 17.74
N GLY A 587 19.61 5.49 17.15
CA GLY A 587 18.25 6.02 17.05
C GLY A 587 17.95 6.74 15.74
N ALA A 588 16.66 6.82 15.38
CA ALA A 588 16.19 7.39 14.11
C ALA A 588 16.39 8.91 14.02
N ASP A 589 16.50 9.58 15.17
CA ASP A 589 16.77 11.01 15.32
C ASP A 589 18.27 11.32 15.42
N ALA A 590 19.13 10.31 15.29
CA ALA A 590 20.57 10.55 15.36
C ALA A 590 21.01 11.44 14.21
N ASN A 591 21.79 12.49 14.53
CA ASN A 591 22.43 13.31 13.52
C ASN A 591 23.37 12.42 12.71
N ARG A 592 22.97 12.09 11.48
CA ARG A 592 23.82 11.37 10.53
C ARG A 592 25.09 12.20 10.29
N PRO A 593 26.28 11.57 10.19
CA PRO A 593 27.52 12.29 9.89
C PRO A 593 27.46 13.05 8.56
#